data_AF-A0A060BWE3-F1
#
_entry.id   AF-A0A060BWE3-F1
#
_cell.length_a   1.000
_cell.length_b   1.000
_cell.length_c   1.000
_cell.angle_alpha   90.00
_cell.angle_beta   90.00
_cell.angle_gamma   90.00
#
_symmetry.space_group_name_H-M   'P 1'
#
loop_
_entity.id
_entity.type
_entity.pdbx_description
1 polymer ?
#
loop_
_entity_poly.entity_id
_entity_poly.type
_entity_poly.pdbx_seq_one_letter_code
_entity_poly.pdbx_strand_id
1 'polypeptide(L)' 'GNLLIIDHGSQYLSIYGNNQTVLRHVGDNVKGGDIVANVGATGGQAESGLYFELRHRGAPFDPLKWASLR' A
#
# COMPACT_ATOMS: atom_id res chain seq x y z
N GLY A 1 -5.54 -10.93 5.10
CA GLY A 1 -5.46 -10.66 3.66
C GLY A 1 -4.02 -10.44 3.28
N ASN A 2 -3.72 -10.27 1.99
CA ASN A 2 -2.35 -10.00 1.55
C ASN A 2 -2.00 -8.52 1.76
N LEU A 3 -0.84 -8.26 2.34
CA LEU A 3 -0.34 -6.93 2.70
C LEU A 3 0.94 -6.65 1.93
N LEU A 4 1.09 -5.43 1.42
CA LEU A 4 2.34 -4.91 0.90
C LEU A 4 2.67 -3.61 1.64
N ILE A 5 3.94 -3.46 2.02
CA ILE A 5 4.47 -2.22 2.59
C ILE A 5 5.60 -1.75 1.68
N ILE A 6 5.55 -0.49 1.27
CA ILE A 6 6.62 0.16 0.51
C ILE A 6 7.28 1.20 1.41
N ASP A 7 8.61 1.10 1.56
CA ASP A 7 9.44 2.09 2.23
C ASP A 7 9.92 3.14 1.20
N HIS A 8 9.56 4.40 1.44
CA HIS A 8 9.94 5.54 0.59
C HIS A 8 11.20 6.24 1.10
N GLY A 9 11.86 5.67 2.11
CA GLY A 9 12.95 6.30 2.85
C GLY A 9 12.45 7.35 3.83
N SER A 10 13.38 7.90 4.62
CA SER A 10 13.08 8.94 5.62
C SER A 10 11.94 8.57 6.59
N GLN A 11 11.75 7.27 6.85
CA GLN A 11 10.70 6.72 7.72
C GLN A 11 9.27 6.93 7.19
N TYR A 12 9.10 7.13 5.89
CA TYR A 12 7.80 7.15 5.22
C TYR A 12 7.45 5.77 4.69
N LEU A 13 6.28 5.26 5.06
CA LEU A 13 5.77 3.98 4.60
C LEU A 13 4.41 4.18 3.93
N SER A 14 4.18 3.50 2.82
CA SER A 14 2.82 3.27 2.32
C SER A 14 2.43 1.80 2.50
N ILE A 15 1.19 1.59 2.88
CA ILE A 15 0.63 0.28 3.21
C ILE A 15 -0.54 0.01 2.29
N TYR A 16 -0.54 -1.16 1.65
CA TYR A 16 -1.58 -1.63 0.74
C TYR A 16 -2.13 -2.93 1.29
N GLY A 17 -3.38 -2.92 1.73
CA GLY A 17 -4.08 -4.09 2.26
C GLY A 17 -5.19 -4.59 1.33
N ASN A 18 -5.85 -5.67 1.76
CA ASN A 18 -6.92 -6.35 1.02
C ASN A 18 -6.51 -6.86 -0.37
N ASN A 19 -5.22 -7.03 -0.63
CA ASN A 19 -4.76 -7.48 -1.94
C ASN A 19 -5.18 -8.94 -2.19
N GLN A 20 -5.59 -9.25 -3.42
CA GLN A 20 -5.75 -10.62 -3.89
C GLN A 20 -4.39 -11.26 -4.15
N THR A 21 -3.47 -10.51 -4.76
CA THR A 21 -2.11 -10.98 -5.10
C THR A 21 -1.11 -9.85 -4.88
N VAL A 22 0.05 -10.17 -4.29
CA VAL A 22 1.21 -9.27 -4.24
C VAL A 22 2.17 -9.70 -5.35
N LEU A 23 2.64 -8.73 -6.14
CA LEU A 23 3.42 -8.95 -7.36
C LEU A 23 4.91 -8.60 -7.20
N ARG A 24 5.30 -8.19 -5.99
CA ARG A 24 6.66 -7.79 -5.62
C ARG A 24 7.15 -8.57 -4.42
N HIS A 25 8.46 -8.68 -4.31
CA HIS A 25 9.13 -9.35 -3.21
C HIS A 25 9.83 -8.33 -2.32
N VAL A 26 10.11 -8.74 -1.08
CA VAL A 26 10.91 -7.94 -0.16
C VAL A 26 12.28 -7.69 -0.78
N GLY A 27 12.69 -6.42 -0.82
CA GLY A 27 13.95 -5.98 -1.42
C GLY A 27 13.84 -5.53 -2.87
N ASP A 28 12.70 -5.73 -3.55
CA ASP A 28 12.49 -5.20 -4.89
C ASP A 28 12.47 -3.67 -4.87
N ASN A 29 13.18 -3.04 -5.81
CA ASN A 29 13.07 -1.61 -6.04
C ASN A 29 11.77 -1.30 -6.80
N VAL A 30 10.99 -0.35 -6.29
CA VAL A 30 9.71 0.09 -6.87
C VAL A 30 9.79 1.58 -7.22
N LYS A 31 9.19 1.97 -8.35
CA LYS A 31 9.07 3.36 -8.81
C LYS A 31 7.60 3.74 -8.96
N GLY A 32 7.34 5.05 -9.01
CA GLY A 32 6.00 5.57 -9.31
C GLY A 32 5.49 5.03 -10.65
N GLY A 33 4.29 4.46 -10.65
CA GLY A 33 3.66 3.83 -11.83
C GLY A 33 3.85 2.32 -11.93
N ASP A 34 4.72 1.72 -11.11
CA ASP A 34 4.87 0.27 -11.09
C ASP A 34 3.60 -0.40 -10.54
N ILE A 35 3.16 -1.47 -11.20
CA ILE A 35 2.17 -2.37 -10.64
C ILE A 35 2.86 -3.21 -9.56
N VAL A 36 2.27 -3.23 -8.36
CA VAL A 36 2.85 -3.89 -7.18
C VAL A 36 1.94 -4.95 -6.56
N ALA A 37 0.63 -4.85 -6.77
CA ALA A 37 -0.37 -5.79 -6.27
C ALA A 37 -1.67 -5.65 -7.05
N ASN A 38 -2.50 -6.70 -7.00
CA ASN A 38 -3.90 -6.66 -7.45
C ASN A 38 -4.82 -6.60 -6.24
N VAL A 39 -5.78 -5.66 -6.25
CA VAL A 39 -6.79 -5.52 -5.20
C VAL A 39 -7.77 -6.70 -5.21
N GLY A 40 -8.33 -7.03 -4.05
CA GLY A 40 -9.44 -7.96 -3.93
C GLY A 40 -10.24 -7.67 -2.66
N ALA A 41 -11.00 -8.66 -2.21
CA ALA A 41 -11.78 -8.62 -0.97
C ALA A 41 -11.11 -9.42 0.17
N THR A 42 -9.79 -9.63 0.09
CA THR A 42 -9.10 -10.45 1.12
C THR A 42 -9.09 -9.73 2.46
N GLY A 43 -9.16 -10.48 3.57
CA GLY A 43 -9.27 -9.87 4.90
C GLY A 43 -10.70 -9.64 5.38
N GLY A 44 -11.68 -10.33 4.80
CA GLY A 44 -13.05 -10.37 5.30
C GLY A 44 -13.96 -9.23 4.81
N GLN A 45 -13.56 -8.55 3.74
CA GLN A 45 -14.39 -7.52 3.10
C GLN A 45 -15.47 -8.18 2.23
N ALA A 46 -16.65 -7.56 2.17
CA ALA A 46 -17.75 -8.05 1.32
C ALA A 46 -17.51 -7.75 -0.17
N GLU A 47 -16.78 -6.66 -0.46
CA GLU A 47 -16.48 -6.18 -1.80
C GLU A 47 -14.97 -5.98 -1.98
N SER A 48 -14.52 -6.00 -3.23
CA SER A 48 -13.13 -5.68 -3.56
C SER A 48 -12.84 -4.21 -3.32
N GLY A 49 -11.79 -3.91 -2.56
CA GLY A 49 -11.44 -2.53 -2.22
C GLY A 49 -10.04 -2.41 -1.65
N LEU A 50 -9.35 -1.33 -2.01
CA LEU A 50 -7.99 -1.08 -1.54
C LEU A 50 -8.05 -0.49 -0.13
N TYR A 51 -7.39 -1.16 0.82
CA TYR A 51 -6.98 -0.49 2.05
C TYR A 51 -5.66 0.25 1.79
N PHE A 52 -5.65 1.56 1.98
CA PHE A 52 -4.47 2.40 1.78
C PHE A 52 -4.19 3.26 3.01
N GLU A 53 -2.95 3.20 3.51
CA GLU A 53 -2.51 3.96 4.68
C GLU A 53 -1.10 4.50 4.46
N LEU A 54 -0.83 5.71 4.94
CA LEU A 54 0.50 6.27 5.01
C LEU A 54 0.95 6.39 6.47
N ARG A 55 2.23 6.09 6.72
CA ARG A 55 2.88 6.30 8.01
C ARG A 55 4.12 7.14 7.88
N HIS A 56 4.38 7.98 8.87
CA HIS A 56 5.67 8.65 9.05
C HIS A 56 6.12 8.43 10.49
N ARG A 57 7.36 7.91 10.65
CA ARG A 57 7.90 7.51 11.97
C ARG A 57 7.00 6.55 12.74
N GLY A 58 6.36 5.63 12.01
CA GLY A 58 5.46 4.63 12.57
C GLY A 58 4.04 5.11 12.89
N ALA A 59 3.77 6.42 12.86
CA ALA A 59 2.43 6.97 13.12
C ALA A 59 1.65 7.15 11.80
N PRO A 60 0.35 6.75 11.76
CA PRO A 60 -0.49 6.99 10.60
C PRO A 60 -0.78 8.48 10.42
N PHE A 61 -0.90 8.92 9.17
CA PHE A 61 -1.36 10.27 8.83
C PHE A 61 -2.30 10.24 7.62
N ASP A 62 -3.07 11.30 7.45
CA ASP A 62 -4.03 11.46 6.35
C ASP A 62 -3.33 11.33 4.98
N PRO A 63 -3.63 10.28 4.20
CA PRO A 63 -2.98 10.04 2.92
C PRO A 63 -3.17 11.17 1.91
N LEU A 64 -4.28 11.90 1.97
CA LEU A 64 -4.61 12.98 1.04
C LEU A 64 -3.72 14.22 1.25
N LYS A 65 -2.96 14.30 2.35
CA LYS A 65 -1.95 15.35 2.56
C LYS A 65 -0.67 15.12 1.75
N TRP A 66 -0.48 13.93 1.20
CA TRP A 66 0.75 13.55 0.50
C TRP A 66 0.47 12.99 -0.90
N ALA A 67 -0.55 12.13 -1.03
CA ALA A 67 -0.97 11.58 -2.30
C ALA A 67 -1.88 12.59 -3.04
N SER A 68 -1.53 12.89 -4.28
CA SER A 68 -2.40 13.63 -5.19
C SER A 68 -3.36 12.66 -5.87
N LEU A 69 -4.65 12.97 -5.83
CA LEU A 69 -5.67 12.35 -6.67
C LEU A 69 -5.49 12.94 -8.08
N ARG A 70 -4.78 12.24 -8.95
CA ARG A 70 -4.69 12.55 -10.38
C ARG A 70 -5.60 11.63 -11.17
#